data_AF-A0A7S4DD07-F1
#
_entry.id   AF-A0A7S4DD07-F1
#
_cell.length_a   1.000
_cell.length_b   1.000
_cell.length_c   1.000
_cell.angle_alpha   90.00
_cell.angle_beta   90.00
_cell.angle_gamma   90.00
#
_symmetry.space_group_name_H-M   'P 1'
#
loop_
_entity.id
_entity.type
_entity.pdbx_description
1 polymer ?
#
loop_
_entity_poly.entity_id
_entity_poly.type
_entity_poly.pdbx_seq_one_letter_code
_entity_poly.pdbx_strand_id
1 'polypeptide(L)'
;EELALYRSLFPDCEDYFAADYLAVDGRVNFQAVLYLNRPGFRDDIPRQVGEGEKNFKLYVRQVLLTDTRVALCPNYLCFARGVVNCDDLPLNVSREMLQKTRFLRLIQRQLARKVLAMVGDLH
;
A
#
# COMPACT_ATOMS: atom_id res chain seq x y z
N GLU A 1 3.96 16.19 -11.33
CA GLU A 1 4.76 15.90 -10.11
C GLU A 1 4.53 14.48 -9.59
N GLU A 2 3.28 14.00 -9.58
CA GLU A 2 2.92 12.65 -9.11
C GLU A 2 3.60 11.49 -9.87
N LEU A 3 3.75 11.59 -11.20
CA LEU A 3 4.46 10.58 -12.00
C LEU A 3 5.95 10.48 -11.66
N ALA A 4 6.60 11.61 -11.36
CA ALA A 4 8.01 11.63 -10.96
C ALA A 4 8.20 11.02 -9.57
N LEU A 5 7.28 11.32 -8.64
CA LEU A 5 7.25 10.70 -7.32
C LEU A 5 7.02 9.19 -7.42
N TYR A 6 6.04 8.75 -8.22
CA TYR A 6 5.76 7.34 -8.44
C TYR A 6 6.98 6.59 -9.00
N ARG A 7 7.64 7.13 -10.02
CA ARG A 7 8.86 6.52 -10.60
C ARG A 7 10.02 6.48 -9.61
N SER A 8 10.15 7.49 -8.75
CA SER A 8 11.15 7.49 -7.67
C SER A 8 10.86 6.43 -6.60
N LEU A 9 9.58 6.18 -6.32
CA LEU A 9 9.16 5.19 -5.32
C LEU A 9 9.16 3.76 -5.86
N PHE A 10 8.79 3.57 -7.13
CA PHE A 10 8.61 2.28 -7.79
C PHE A 10 9.36 2.28 -9.13
N PRO A 11 10.71 2.20 -9.13
CA PRO A 11 11.51 2.30 -10.35
C PRO A 11 11.38 1.08 -11.27
N ASP A 12 11.09 -0.09 -10.72
CA ASP A 12 11.01 -1.36 -11.46
C ASP A 12 9.67 -1.58 -12.18
N CYS A 13 8.87 -0.52 -12.34
CA CYS A 13 7.43 -0.65 -12.55
C CYS A 13 6.93 0.25 -13.68
N GLU A 14 5.98 -0.26 -14.46
CA GLU A 14 5.30 0.56 -15.47
C GLU A 14 4.50 1.70 -14.82
N ASP A 15 4.21 2.72 -15.63
CA ASP A 15 3.44 3.89 -15.20
C ASP A 15 2.05 3.48 -14.68
N TYR A 16 1.60 4.18 -13.64
CA TYR A 16 0.26 3.95 -13.09
C TYR A 16 -0.83 4.45 -14.05
N PHE A 17 -1.98 3.80 -14.01
CA PHE A 17 -3.17 4.17 -14.78
C PHE A 17 -4.04 5.18 -14.03
N ALA A 18 -4.20 4.99 -12.71
CA ALA A 18 -4.94 5.91 -11.86
C ALA A 18 -4.21 6.12 -10.53
N ALA A 19 -4.32 7.31 -9.98
CA ALA A 19 -3.84 7.64 -8.65
C ALA A 19 -4.97 8.25 -7.84
N ASP A 20 -4.99 7.97 -6.55
CA ASP A 20 -5.96 8.59 -5.65
C ASP A 20 -5.35 8.73 -4.24
N TYR A 21 -5.85 9.72 -3.52
CA TYR A 21 -5.44 10.03 -2.17
C TYR A 21 -6.50 9.61 -1.16
N LEU A 22 -6.05 9.06 -0.05
CA LEU A 22 -6.89 8.62 1.05
C LEU A 22 -6.35 9.21 2.35
N ALA A 23 -7.11 10.10 2.96
CA ALA A 23 -6.92 10.49 4.36
C ALA A 23 -8.04 9.87 5.19
N VAL A 24 -7.68 9.13 6.23
CA VAL A 24 -8.63 8.58 7.21
C VAL A 24 -8.29 9.17 8.56
N ASP A 25 -9.29 9.81 9.15
CA ASP A 25 -9.25 10.35 10.52
C ASP A 25 -10.30 9.62 11.37
N GLY A 26 -9.94 9.23 12.59
CA GLY A 26 -10.85 8.56 13.52
C GLY A 26 -10.16 7.53 14.41
N ARG A 27 -10.57 6.26 14.33
CA ARG A 27 -9.97 5.18 15.16
C ARG A 27 -8.51 4.91 14.82
N VAL A 28 -8.10 5.28 13.60
CA VAL A 28 -6.78 5.07 13.02
C VAL A 28 -6.55 6.27 12.11
N ASN A 29 -5.54 7.09 12.43
CA ASN A 29 -5.18 8.24 11.63
C ASN A 29 -4.05 7.85 10.68
N PHE A 30 -4.34 7.90 9.38
CA PHE A 30 -3.33 7.67 8.38
C PHE A 30 -3.69 8.38 7.07
N GLN A 31 -2.65 8.66 6.32
CA GLN A 31 -2.73 9.19 4.97
C GLN A 31 -2.13 8.16 4.02
N ALA A 32 -2.71 7.99 2.85
CA ALA A 32 -2.21 7.08 1.85
C ALA A 32 -2.35 7.66 0.45
N VAL A 33 -1.34 7.43 -0.37
CA VAL A 33 -1.39 7.66 -1.81
C VAL A 33 -1.44 6.28 -2.46
N LEU A 34 -2.46 6.05 -3.28
CA LEU A 34 -2.72 4.81 -3.98
C LEU A 34 -2.47 4.99 -5.46
N TYR A 35 -1.86 3.98 -6.06
CA TYR A 35 -1.60 3.89 -7.49
C TYR A 35 -2.17 2.58 -8.00
N LEU A 36 -3.05 2.66 -8.99
CA LEU A 36 -3.50 1.52 -9.76
C LEU A 36 -2.61 1.38 -10.97
N ASN A 37 -1.90 0.28 -11.05
CA ASN A 37 -1.09 0.00 -12.23
C ASN A 37 -1.96 -0.66 -13.28
N ARG A 38 -1.68 -0.37 -14.56
CA ARG A 38 -2.33 -1.12 -15.64
C ARG A 38 -1.99 -2.60 -15.41
N PRO A 39 -3.00 -3.50 -15.39
CA PRO A 39 -2.72 -4.92 -15.38
C PRO A 39 -2.00 -5.27 -16.69
N GLY A 40 -0.68 -5.27 -16.64
CA GLY A 40 0.20 -5.65 -17.74
C GLY A 40 0.30 -7.17 -17.78
N PHE A 41 0.07 -7.74 -18.95
CA PHE A 41 0.10 -9.18 -19.26
C PHE A 41 1.51 -9.83 -19.12
N ARG A 42 2.48 -9.14 -18.47
CA ARG A 42 3.83 -9.65 -18.25
C ARG A 42 3.96 -10.17 -16.82
N ASP A 43 3.74 -11.46 -16.64
CA ASP A 43 4.34 -12.27 -15.56
C ASP A 43 4.13 -11.82 -14.09
N ASP A 44 3.24 -10.86 -13.82
CA ASP A 44 3.00 -10.30 -12.48
C ASP A 44 2.25 -11.26 -11.53
N ILE A 45 1.89 -12.45 -12.01
CA ILE A 45 1.35 -13.58 -11.24
C ILE A 45 1.92 -14.85 -11.90
N PRO A 46 2.76 -15.73 -11.27
CA PRO A 46 3.03 -15.96 -9.85
C PRO A 46 4.53 -16.15 -9.51
N ARG A 47 5.49 -15.53 -10.22
CA ARG A 47 6.92 -15.78 -9.93
C ARG A 47 7.40 -15.19 -8.60
N GLN A 48 6.64 -14.27 -8.03
CA GLN A 48 6.86 -13.65 -6.71
C GLN A 48 5.84 -14.10 -5.65
N VAL A 49 5.14 -15.22 -5.85
CA VAL A 49 4.24 -15.80 -4.81
C VAL A 49 5.03 -16.25 -3.55
N GLY A 50 6.36 -16.23 -3.59
CA GLY A 50 7.23 -16.41 -2.42
C GLY A 50 7.56 -15.13 -1.63
N GLU A 51 7.35 -13.93 -2.18
CA GLU A 51 7.78 -12.66 -1.57
C GLU A 51 6.60 -11.67 -1.55
N GLY A 52 5.70 -11.81 -0.58
CA GLY A 52 4.56 -10.91 -0.38
C GLY A 52 4.92 -9.49 0.10
N GLU A 53 5.92 -8.82 -0.50
CA GLU A 53 6.72 -7.83 0.22
C GLU A 53 6.73 -6.37 -0.25
N LYS A 54 6.28 -5.96 -1.45
CA LYS A 54 6.71 -4.61 -1.92
C LYS A 54 5.68 -3.68 -2.56
N ASN A 55 4.40 -4.04 -2.56
CA ASN A 55 3.39 -3.20 -3.22
C ASN A 55 3.06 -1.93 -2.44
N PHE A 56 3.10 -1.99 -1.11
CA PHE A 56 2.79 -0.85 -0.25
C PHE A 56 3.94 -0.54 0.69
N LYS A 57 4.37 0.72 0.71
CA LYS A 57 5.38 1.22 1.63
C LYS A 57 4.70 1.86 2.82
N LEU A 58 4.97 1.36 4.02
CA LEU A 58 4.47 1.94 5.28
C LEU A 58 5.53 2.89 5.85
N TYR A 59 5.12 4.12 6.09
CA TYR A 59 5.88 5.13 6.81
C TYR A 59 5.23 5.33 8.17
N VAL A 60 6.07 5.41 9.20
CA VAL A 60 5.64 5.77 10.54
C VAL A 60 6.40 7.04 10.91
N ARG A 61 5.69 8.14 11.18
CA ARG A 61 6.31 9.45 11.50
C ARG A 61 7.39 9.85 10.48
N GLN A 62 7.08 9.74 9.19
CA GLN A 62 8.00 10.02 8.07
C GLN A 62 9.20 9.04 7.94
N VAL A 63 9.29 8.00 8.75
CA VAL A 63 10.34 6.98 8.65
C VAL A 63 9.79 5.77 7.89
N LEU A 64 10.43 5.41 6.78
CA LEU A 64 10.09 4.20 6.03
C LEU A 64 10.32 2.97 6.92
N LEU A 65 9.29 2.15 7.06
CA LEU A 65 9.38 0.86 7.74
C LEU A 65 9.84 -0.19 6.72
N THR A 66 11.15 -0.23 6.47
CA THR A 66 11.80 -0.96 5.36
C THR A 66 11.72 -2.49 5.46
N ASP A 67 11.26 -3.04 6.59
CA ASP A 67 11.51 -4.44 6.95
C ASP A 67 10.24 -5.20 7.39
N THR A 68 9.11 -4.80 6.82
CA THR A 68 7.82 -5.41 7.14
C THR A 68 7.23 -6.05 5.90
N ARG A 69 7.27 -7.39 5.86
CA ARG A 69 6.40 -8.28 5.06
C ARG A 69 4.93 -8.17 5.48
N VAL A 70 4.48 -6.96 5.79
CA VAL A 70 3.12 -6.71 6.22
C VAL A 70 2.32 -6.66 4.93
N ALA A 71 1.52 -7.70 4.71
CA ALA A 71 0.55 -7.74 3.63
C ALA A 71 -0.50 -6.65 3.86
N LEU A 72 -0.24 -5.41 3.44
CA LEU A 72 -1.16 -4.28 3.57
C LEU A 72 -2.36 -4.38 2.63
N CYS A 73 -2.26 -5.21 1.60
CA CYS A 73 -3.35 -5.54 0.71
C CYS A 73 -3.47 -7.06 0.52
N PRO A 74 -4.69 -7.56 0.26
CA PRO A 74 -4.91 -8.94 -0.14
C PRO A 74 -4.22 -9.28 -1.46
N ASN A 75 -3.88 -10.57 -1.66
CA ASN A 75 -3.21 -11.03 -2.88
C ASN A 75 -3.97 -10.70 -4.18
N TYR A 76 -5.30 -10.67 -4.14
CA TYR A 76 -6.11 -10.32 -5.31
C TYR A 76 -6.04 -8.83 -5.69
N LEU A 77 -5.49 -7.96 -4.84
CA LEU A 77 -5.22 -6.55 -5.13
C LEU A 77 -3.72 -6.29 -5.36
N CYS A 78 -2.97 -7.30 -5.81
CA CYS A 78 -1.52 -7.18 -6.02
C CYS A 78 -1.11 -6.18 -7.12
N PHE A 79 -2.06 -5.74 -7.95
CA PHE A 79 -1.85 -4.70 -8.97
C PHE A 79 -1.88 -3.28 -8.38
N ALA A 80 -2.42 -3.11 -7.17
CA ALA A 80 -2.45 -1.82 -6.50
C ALA A 80 -1.15 -1.61 -5.72
N ARG A 81 -0.62 -0.40 -5.77
CA ARG A 81 0.56 0.03 -5.04
C ARG A 81 0.30 1.32 -4.29
N GLY A 82 1.15 1.65 -3.34
CA GLY A 82 0.96 2.89 -2.62
C GLY A 82 1.95 3.14 -1.51
N VAL A 83 1.82 4.35 -0.95
CA VAL A 83 2.54 4.78 0.24
C VAL A 83 1.51 5.08 1.32
N VAL A 84 1.72 4.56 2.51
CA VAL A 84 0.87 4.78 3.68
C VAL A 84 1.71 5.46 4.74
N ASN A 85 1.33 6.65 5.18
CA ASN A 85 1.94 7.36 6.30
C ASN A 85 1.01 7.32 7.51
N CYS A 86 1.53 6.86 8.64
CA CYS A 86 0.82 6.70 9.90
C CYS A 86 1.59 7.37 11.04
N ASP A 87 0.93 8.22 11.83
CA ASP A 87 1.54 8.91 12.97
C ASP A 87 1.27 8.21 14.31
N ASP A 88 0.25 7.35 14.36
CA ASP A 88 -0.26 6.68 15.56
C ASP A 88 0.52 5.41 15.97
N LEU A 89 1.51 4.96 15.18
CA LEU A 89 2.28 3.77 15.53
C LEU A 89 3.44 4.09 16.50
N PRO A 90 3.60 3.35 17.61
CA PRO A 90 4.78 3.49 18.46
C PRO A 90 6.04 3.04 17.70
N LEU A 91 7.08 3.87 17.70
CA LEU A 91 8.36 3.63 17.00
C LEU A 91 9.02 2.28 17.42
N ASN A 92 8.73 1.82 18.64
CA ASN A 92 9.33 0.63 19.27
C ASN A 92 8.44 -0.63 19.19
N VAL A 93 7.54 -0.72 18.20
CA VAL A 93 6.71 -1.91 18.03
C VAL A 93 7.49 -3.03 17.34
N SER A 94 7.56 -4.18 18.01
CA SER A 94 8.13 -5.40 17.42
C SER A 94 7.27 -5.91 16.26
N ARG A 95 7.92 -6.56 15.28
CA ARG A 95 7.27 -7.06 14.05
C ARG A 95 6.09 -7.99 14.31
N GLU A 96 6.20 -8.81 15.37
CA GLU A 96 5.18 -9.75 15.80
C GLU A 96 3.95 -9.03 16.37
N MET A 97 4.20 -7.92 17.08
CA MET A 97 3.14 -7.10 17.65
C MET A 97 2.44 -6.32 16.54
N LEU A 98 3.18 -5.76 15.57
CA LEU A 98 2.64 -5.13 14.36
C LEU A 98 1.60 -6.03 13.67
N GLN A 99 1.98 -7.25 13.28
CA GLN A 99 1.09 -8.21 12.61
C GLN A 99 -0.14 -8.59 13.46
N LYS A 100 -0.01 -8.66 14.78
CA LYS A 100 -1.11 -8.96 15.72
C LYS A 100 -1.99 -7.76 16.03
N THR A 101 -1.60 -6.54 15.64
CA THR A 101 -2.31 -5.32 16.06
C THR A 101 -3.60 -5.15 15.26
N ARG A 102 -4.71 -4.83 15.94
CA ARG A 102 -6.01 -4.53 15.30
C ARG A 102 -5.91 -3.37 14.28
N PHE A 103 -4.93 -2.51 14.46
CA PHE A 103 -4.63 -1.33 13.65
C PHE A 103 -4.31 -1.67 12.18
N LEU A 104 -3.35 -2.57 11.92
CA LEU A 104 -3.00 -2.96 10.55
C LEU A 104 -4.18 -3.57 9.79
N ARG A 105 -5.01 -4.37 10.47
CA ARG A 105 -6.23 -4.92 9.87
C ARG A 105 -7.24 -3.86 9.48
N LEU A 106 -7.32 -2.76 10.22
CA LEU A 106 -8.18 -1.63 9.87
C LEU A 106 -7.63 -0.89 8.66
N ILE A 107 -6.32 -0.62 8.62
CA ILE A 107 -5.66 -0.02 7.45
C ILE A 107 -5.88 -0.88 6.21
N GLN A 108 -5.59 -2.19 6.27
CA GLN A 108 -5.81 -3.13 5.17
C GLN A 108 -7.24 -3.05 4.63
N ARG A 109 -8.25 -3.01 5.50
CA ARG A 109 -9.66 -2.91 5.09
C ARG A 109 -9.98 -1.59 4.39
N GLN A 110 -9.44 -0.48 4.89
CA GLN A 110 -9.68 0.83 4.28
C GLN A 110 -8.97 0.97 2.93
N LEU A 111 -7.72 0.50 2.83
CA LEU A 111 -6.98 0.47 1.57
C LEU A 111 -7.70 -0.41 0.53
N ALA A 112 -8.09 -1.64 0.90
CA ALA A 112 -8.80 -2.53 0.00
C ALA A 112 -10.13 -1.94 -0.50
N ARG A 113 -10.90 -1.29 0.39
CA ARG A 113 -12.14 -0.60 0.00
C ARG A 113 -11.89 0.54 -0.98
N LYS A 114 -10.87 1.35 -0.74
CA LYS A 114 -10.54 2.49 -1.60
C LYS A 114 -10.03 2.02 -2.97
N VAL A 115 -9.18 1.00 -3.01
CA VAL A 115 -8.72 0.37 -4.26
C VAL A 115 -9.89 -0.17 -5.07
N LEU A 116 -10.83 -0.88 -4.44
CA LEU A 116 -12.02 -1.39 -5.12
C LEU A 116 -12.92 -0.27 -5.65
N ALA A 117 -13.05 0.83 -4.89
CA ALA A 117 -13.80 2.01 -5.33
C ALA A 117 -13.15 2.64 -6.57
N MET A 118 -11.82 2.85 -6.55
CA MET A 118 -11.09 3.36 -7.71
C MET A 118 -11.28 2.46 -8.95
N VAL A 119 -11.25 1.13 -8.78
CA VAL A 119 -11.51 0.20 -9.89
C VAL A 119 -12.95 0.34 -10.43
N GLY A 120 -13.93 0.58 -9.55
CA GLY A 120 -15.32 0.82 -9.97
C GLY A 120 -15.54 2.17 -10.67
N ASP A 121 -14.73 3.18 -10.34
CA ASP A 121 -14.80 4.51 -10.94
C ASP A 121 -14.16 4.58 -12.34
N LEU A 122 -13.35 3.58 -12.72
CA LEU A 122 -12.63 3.48 -13.99
C LEU A 122 -13.49 3.02 -15.19
N HIS A 123 -14.78 3.35 -15.23
CA HIS A 123 -15.71 2.99 -16.32
C HIS A 123 -15.20 3.35 -17.73
#